data_AF-A0A292PKN8-F1
#
_entry.id   AF-A0A292PKN8-F1
#
_cell.length_a   1.000
_cell.length_b   1.000
_cell.length_c   1.000
_cell.angle_alpha   90.00
_cell.angle_beta   90.00
_cell.angle_gamma   90.00
#
_symmetry.space_group_name_H-M   'P 1'
#
loop_
_entity.id
_entity.type
_entity.pdbx_description
1 polymer ?
#
loop_
_entity_poly.entity_id
_entity_poly.type
_entity_poly.pdbx_seq_one_letter_code
_entity_poly.pdbx_strand_id
1 'polypeptide(L)'
;MSVNRSHWRNVSFYDATNPDQALGGVVQNGSITEANFLDMLGILLVSDGSPLRVQERISSHIISRTDLPLETGVYDIYCDCMCYISLVYWAAQLLILSASVLVSNELWIRREVSHNVTGRDRTFCHRIRNRDRKCVISRMANPELGIKALDWSGYEAAHIFPLEHESHWVEYNYGRWITDMNDSTRSSK
;
A
#
# COMPACT_ATOMS: atom_id res chain seq x y z
N MET A 1 7.82 -14.42 18.64
CA MET A 1 6.47 -13.80 18.71
C MET A 1 6.40 -12.70 17.66
N SER A 2 5.39 -12.72 16.78
CA SER A 2 5.17 -11.61 15.85
C SER A 2 4.82 -10.37 16.66
N VAL A 3 5.70 -9.38 16.73
CA VAL A 3 5.35 -8.04 17.23
C VAL A 3 4.09 -7.61 16.47
N ASN A 4 3.09 -7.10 17.18
CA ASN A 4 1.86 -6.64 16.55
C ASN A 4 2.23 -5.58 15.50
N ARG A 5 2.13 -5.94 14.21
CA ARG A 5 2.58 -5.10 13.10
C ARG A 5 1.68 -3.88 12.91
N SER A 6 0.55 -3.80 13.60
CA SER A 6 -0.32 -2.62 13.58
C SER A 6 0.26 -1.46 14.40
N HIS A 7 1.12 -1.72 15.39
CA HIS A 7 1.55 -0.71 16.37
C HIS A 7 2.30 0.49 15.77
N TRP A 8 2.92 0.31 14.61
CA TRP A 8 3.72 1.33 13.93
C TRP A 8 2.91 2.15 12.92
N ARG A 9 1.67 1.75 12.61
CA ARG A 9 0.83 2.43 11.63
C ARG A 9 0.39 3.77 12.18
N ASN A 10 0.65 4.82 11.41
CA ASN A 10 0.19 6.18 11.69
C ASN A 10 -0.92 6.63 10.73
N VAL A 11 -1.30 5.75 9.79
CA VAL A 11 -2.50 5.85 8.98
C VAL A 11 -3.28 4.55 9.13
N SER A 12 -4.52 4.64 9.58
CA SER A 12 -5.45 3.52 9.67
C SER A 12 -6.74 3.86 8.94
N PHE A 13 -7.39 2.84 8.38
CA PHE A 13 -8.63 3.02 7.66
C PHE A 13 -9.66 1.95 8.00
N TYR A 14 -10.93 2.37 7.97
CA TYR A 14 -12.09 1.65 8.49
C TYR A 14 -13.23 1.70 7.49
N ASP A 15 -14.12 0.73 7.57
CA ASP A 15 -15.45 0.87 6.99
C ASP A 15 -16.22 1.88 7.86
N ALA A 16 -16.77 2.94 7.25
CA ALA A 16 -17.53 3.95 7.98
C ALA A 16 -18.76 3.36 8.70
N THR A 17 -19.28 2.21 8.24
CA THR A 17 -20.39 1.48 8.88
C THR A 17 -19.95 0.60 10.06
N ASN A 18 -18.65 0.31 10.17
CA ASN A 18 -18.05 -0.48 11.23
C ASN A 18 -16.73 0.14 11.73
N PRO A 19 -16.81 1.30 12.42
CA PRO A 19 -15.63 2.09 12.79
C PRO A 19 -14.75 1.46 13.88
N ASP A 20 -15.22 0.39 14.52
CA ASP A 20 -14.52 -0.32 15.59
C ASP A 20 -13.53 -1.38 15.04
N GLN A 21 -13.68 -1.77 13.77
CA GLN A 21 -12.84 -2.79 13.14
C GLN A 21 -12.01 -2.19 12.01
N ALA A 22 -10.69 -2.09 12.22
CA ALA A 22 -9.78 -1.60 11.19
C ALA A 22 -9.75 -2.57 10.01
N LEU A 23 -9.97 -2.05 8.80
CA LEU A 23 -9.75 -2.78 7.55
C LEU A 23 -8.25 -2.93 7.27
N GLY A 24 -7.46 -1.92 7.63
CA GLY A 24 -6.03 -1.92 7.41
C GLY A 24 -5.33 -0.65 7.86
N GLY A 25 -4.10 -0.48 7.38
CA GLY A 25 -3.33 0.73 7.64
C GLY A 25 -1.88 0.60 7.18
N VAL A 26 -1.21 1.75 7.10
CA VAL A 26 0.14 1.89 6.56
C VAL A 26 0.99 2.77 7.47
N VAL A 27 2.30 2.60 7.38
CA VAL A 27 3.28 3.51 7.99
C VAL A 27 3.79 4.42 6.89
N GLN A 28 3.72 5.73 7.09
CA GLN A 28 4.21 6.70 6.11
C GLN A 28 4.87 7.91 6.77
N ASN A 29 5.83 8.52 6.09
CA ASN A 29 6.58 9.69 6.57
C ASN A 29 6.58 10.80 5.51
N GLY A 30 5.39 11.15 5.00
CA GLY A 30 5.16 12.21 4.01
C GLY A 30 5.41 11.80 2.56
N SER A 31 5.55 10.50 2.29
CA SER A 31 5.90 9.98 0.97
C SER A 31 4.75 9.41 0.18
N ILE A 32 3.66 9.05 0.86
CA ILE A 32 2.43 8.57 0.24
C ILE A 32 1.57 9.78 -0.04
N THR A 33 1.18 9.97 -1.29
CA THR A 33 0.22 11.02 -1.66
C THR A 33 -1.22 10.53 -1.49
N GLU A 34 -2.18 11.44 -1.51
CA GLU A 34 -3.60 11.08 -1.57
C GLU A 34 -3.92 10.16 -2.76
N ALA A 35 -3.38 10.47 -3.95
CA ALA A 35 -3.54 9.64 -5.12
C ALA A 35 -2.96 8.23 -4.92
N ASN A 36 -1.76 8.11 -4.34
CA ASN A 36 -1.18 6.80 -4.04
C ASN A 36 -2.03 6.02 -3.03
N PHE A 37 -2.58 6.70 -2.03
CA PHE A 37 -3.43 6.05 -1.05
C PHE A 37 -4.71 5.50 -1.68
N LEU A 38 -5.36 6.25 -2.57
CA LEU A 38 -6.52 5.77 -3.32
C LEU A 38 -6.17 4.57 -4.21
N ASP A 39 -5.03 4.60 -4.91
CA ASP A 39 -4.58 3.48 -5.73
C ASP A 39 -4.31 2.22 -4.86
N MET A 40 -3.73 2.37 -3.67
CA MET A 40 -3.53 1.27 -2.72
C MET A 40 -4.87 0.67 -2.25
N LEU A 41 -5.84 1.51 -1.94
CA LEU A 41 -7.18 1.07 -1.53
C LEU A 41 -7.90 0.36 -2.68
N GLY A 42 -7.75 0.82 -3.93
CA GLY A 42 -8.32 0.17 -5.10
C GLY A 42 -7.74 -1.22 -5.40
N ILE A 43 -6.53 -1.51 -4.94
CA ILE A 43 -5.94 -2.87 -5.01
C ILE A 43 -6.45 -3.73 -3.85
N LEU A 44 -6.58 -3.15 -2.66
CA LEU A 44 -6.88 -3.90 -1.44
C LEU A 44 -8.37 -4.17 -1.26
N LEU A 45 -9.24 -3.25 -1.65
CA LEU A 45 -10.65 -3.25 -1.31
C LEU A 45 -11.50 -3.63 -2.52
N VAL A 46 -12.52 -4.45 -2.27
CA VAL A 46 -13.54 -4.83 -3.24
C VAL A 46 -14.85 -4.17 -2.83
N SER A 47 -15.48 -3.48 -3.77
CA SER A 47 -16.84 -2.96 -3.65
C SER A 47 -17.75 -3.57 -4.72
N ASP A 48 -19.05 -3.54 -4.49
CA ASP A 48 -20.11 -4.09 -5.35
C ASP A 48 -20.38 -3.27 -6.63
N GLY A 49 -19.36 -2.56 -7.14
CA GLY A 49 -19.49 -1.63 -8.27
C GLY A 49 -19.78 -0.19 -7.87
N SER A 50 -19.93 0.07 -6.57
CA SER A 50 -20.11 1.41 -6.02
C SER A 50 -18.76 2.15 -5.86
N PRO A 51 -18.70 3.45 -6.17
CA PRO A 51 -17.48 4.23 -5.97
C PRO A 51 -17.17 4.38 -4.48
N LEU A 52 -15.92 4.16 -4.11
CA LEU A 52 -15.44 4.39 -2.75
C LEU A 52 -15.13 5.88 -2.54
N ARG A 53 -15.63 6.44 -1.45
CA ARG A 53 -15.25 7.77 -0.96
C ARG A 53 -14.45 7.62 0.32
N VAL A 54 -13.33 8.32 0.41
CA VAL A 54 -12.42 8.25 1.56
C VAL A 54 -12.39 9.62 2.23
N GLN A 55 -12.53 9.63 3.56
CA GLN A 55 -12.59 10.86 4.34
C GLN A 55 -11.72 10.73 5.59
N GLU A 56 -10.95 11.76 5.93
CA GLU A 56 -10.24 11.82 7.20
C GLU A 56 -11.25 12.15 8.32
N ARG A 57 -11.20 11.38 9.41
CA ARG A 57 -12.26 11.35 10.44
C ARG A 57 -12.37 12.65 11.23
N ILE A 58 -11.25 13.32 11.54
CA ILE A 58 -11.24 14.47 12.45
C ILE A 58 -11.56 15.78 11.71
N SER A 59 -10.82 16.05 10.65
CA SER A 59 -10.93 17.22 9.78
C SER A 59 -12.11 17.15 8.81
N SER A 60 -12.69 15.94 8.61
CA SER A 60 -13.68 15.67 7.58
C SER A 60 -13.16 15.94 6.16
N HIS A 61 -11.84 16.03 5.97
CA HIS A 61 -11.22 16.25 4.66
C HIS A 61 -11.48 15.07 3.73
N ILE A 62 -12.02 15.35 2.55
CA ILE A 62 -12.31 14.33 1.54
C ILE A 62 -11.06 14.11 0.70
N ILE A 63 -10.58 12.88 0.68
CA ILE A 63 -9.39 12.51 -0.07
C ILE A 63 -9.71 12.49 -1.55
N SER A 64 -8.85 13.14 -2.33
CA SER A 64 -9.02 13.30 -3.76
C SER A 64 -7.75 12.88 -4.48
N ARG A 65 -7.81 12.70 -5.80
CA ARG A 65 -6.65 12.21 -6.56
C ARG A 65 -5.65 13.35 -6.78
N THR A 66 -4.84 13.64 -5.76
CA THR A 66 -3.83 14.72 -5.74
C THR A 66 -2.46 14.19 -5.36
N ASP A 67 -1.42 14.96 -5.70
CA ASP A 67 -0.04 14.70 -5.27
C ASP A 67 0.27 15.30 -3.88
N LEU A 68 -0.75 15.75 -3.15
CA LEU A 68 -0.55 16.22 -1.78
C LEU A 68 -0.18 15.03 -0.90
N PRO A 69 0.80 15.19 0.03
CA PRO A 69 1.10 14.17 1.01
C PRO A 69 -0.17 13.81 1.79
N LEU A 70 -0.40 12.52 1.95
CA LEU A 70 -1.44 12.02 2.85
C LEU A 70 -1.07 12.46 4.28
N GLU A 71 -2.04 12.90 5.04
CA GLU A 71 -1.82 13.19 6.46
C GLU A 71 -1.77 11.90 7.29
N THR A 72 -1.23 11.98 8.51
CA THR A 72 -1.34 10.88 9.46
C THR A 72 -2.68 10.98 10.16
N GLY A 73 -3.41 9.88 10.28
CA GLY A 73 -4.74 9.94 10.87
C GLY A 73 -5.57 8.68 10.65
N VAL A 74 -6.85 8.84 10.95
CA VAL A 74 -7.86 7.80 10.80
C VAL A 74 -8.77 8.16 9.65
N TYR A 75 -8.95 7.22 8.72
CA TYR A 75 -9.73 7.42 7.51
C TYR A 75 -10.96 6.52 7.49
N ASP A 76 -12.11 7.09 7.18
CA ASP A 76 -13.37 6.39 7.01
C ASP A 76 -13.64 6.19 5.52
N ILE A 77 -13.92 4.95 5.14
CA ILE A 77 -14.27 4.56 3.79
C ILE A 77 -15.78 4.40 3.72
N TYR A 78 -16.37 5.22 2.87
CA TYR A 78 -17.79 5.17 2.53
C TYR A 78 -17.94 4.46 1.20
N CYS A 79 -18.84 3.47 1.18
CA CYS A 79 -19.28 2.83 -0.04
C CYS A 79 -20.71 3.30 -0.30
N ASP A 80 -20.86 4.28 -1.19
CA ASP A 80 -22.18 4.85 -1.48
C ASP A 80 -22.84 3.99 -2.57
N CYS A 81 -23.76 3.11 -2.17
CA CYS A 81 -24.53 2.28 -3.10
C CYS A 81 -25.32 3.21 -4.04
N MET A 82 -25.02 3.20 -5.35
CA MET A 82 -25.86 3.86 -6.35
C MET A 82 -27.11 3.02 -6.57
N CYS A 83 -28.04 3.05 -5.62
CA CYS A 83 -29.37 2.52 -5.82
C CYS A 83 -30.10 3.42 -6.84
N TYR A 84 -30.17 2.98 -8.10
CA TYR A 84 -31.14 3.54 -9.06
C TYR A 84 -32.52 3.12 -8.57
N ILE A 85 -33.08 3.88 -7.63
CA ILE A 85 -34.47 3.72 -7.24
C ILE A 85 -35.27 4.12 -8.48
N SER A 86 -35.72 3.13 -9.25
CA SER A 86 -36.73 3.34 -10.27
C SER A 86 -37.93 3.98 -9.55
N LEU A 87 -38.17 5.26 -9.81
CA LEU A 87 -39.12 6.14 -9.11
C LEU A 87 -40.57 5.73 -9.39
N VAL A 88 -40.96 4.53 -9.00
CA VAL A 88 -42.35 4.07 -9.05
C VAL A 88 -42.59 3.11 -7.90
N TYR A 89 -42.51 3.52 -6.64
CA TYR A 89 -43.27 2.92 -5.53
C TYR A 89 -43.10 3.81 -4.29
N TRP A 90 -44.21 4.25 -3.72
CA TRP A 90 -44.31 5.02 -2.47
C TRP A 90 -43.85 4.23 -1.21
N ALA A 91 -43.28 3.04 -1.42
CA ALA A 91 -42.63 2.21 -0.41
C ALA A 91 -41.07 2.22 -0.53
N ALA A 92 -40.49 3.15 -1.28
CA ALA A 92 -39.02 3.35 -1.36
C ALA A 92 -38.43 3.97 -0.07
N GLN A 93 -39.09 3.81 1.06
CA GLN A 93 -38.58 4.17 2.37
C GLN A 93 -37.85 2.95 2.94
N LEU A 94 -36.56 3.12 3.23
CA LEU A 94 -35.78 2.27 4.13
C LEU A 94 -35.09 0.99 3.59
N LEU A 95 -34.71 0.94 2.31
CA LEU A 95 -33.69 -0.02 1.88
C LEU A 95 -32.53 0.74 1.21
N ILE A 96 -31.78 1.46 2.03
CA ILE A 96 -30.36 1.68 1.71
C ILE A 96 -29.75 0.30 1.85
N LEU A 97 -29.57 -0.41 0.74
CA LEU A 97 -28.63 -1.52 0.68
C LEU A 97 -27.29 -0.90 1.06
N SER A 98 -26.85 -1.17 2.29
CA SER A 98 -25.52 -0.80 2.73
C SER A 98 -24.55 -1.53 1.82
N ALA A 99 -23.96 -0.81 0.85
CA ALA A 99 -22.84 -1.35 0.10
C ALA A 99 -21.75 -1.67 1.12
N SER A 100 -21.29 -2.92 1.13
CA SER A 100 -20.21 -3.32 2.03
C SER A 100 -18.88 -3.16 1.30
N VAL A 101 -17.87 -2.67 2.01
CA VAL A 101 -16.49 -2.71 1.53
C VAL A 101 -15.81 -3.91 2.16
N LEU A 102 -15.21 -4.77 1.34
CA LEU A 102 -14.50 -5.96 1.80
C LEU A 102 -13.03 -5.85 1.45
N VAL A 103 -12.17 -6.39 2.31
CA VAL A 103 -10.76 -6.61 1.95
C VAL A 103 -10.71 -7.79 0.97
N SER A 104 -10.05 -7.60 -0.17
CA SER A 104 -9.88 -8.62 -1.19
C SER A 104 -9.27 -9.89 -0.61
N ASN A 105 -9.83 -11.03 -1.01
CA ASN A 105 -9.32 -12.36 -0.72
C ASN A 105 -8.60 -12.99 -1.94
N GLU A 106 -8.36 -12.21 -2.99
CA GLU A 106 -7.60 -12.66 -4.15
C GLU A 106 -6.22 -13.16 -3.71
N LEU A 107 -5.73 -14.22 -4.37
CA LEU A 107 -4.41 -14.76 -4.05
C LEU A 107 -3.33 -13.76 -4.46
N TRP A 108 -2.57 -13.26 -3.48
CA TRP A 108 -1.40 -12.43 -3.76
C TRP A 108 -0.11 -13.26 -3.69
N ILE A 109 0.83 -12.95 -4.58
CA ILE A 109 2.17 -13.50 -4.49
C ILE A 109 2.86 -12.82 -3.31
N ARG A 110 3.26 -13.62 -2.32
CA ARG A 110 3.90 -13.09 -1.13
C ARG A 110 5.27 -12.52 -1.49
N ARG A 111 5.61 -11.38 -0.88
CA ARG A 111 7.00 -10.91 -0.87
C ARG A 111 7.93 -11.99 -0.32
N GLU A 112 8.87 -12.42 -1.13
CA GLU A 112 10.00 -13.23 -0.71
C GLU A 112 10.97 -12.30 0.01
N VAL A 113 11.02 -12.40 1.34
CA VAL A 113 12.09 -11.74 2.09
C VAL A 113 13.35 -12.52 1.77
N SER A 114 14.38 -11.86 1.25
CA SER A 114 15.67 -12.48 0.94
C SER A 114 16.41 -12.85 2.23
N HIS A 115 15.93 -13.89 2.91
CA HIS A 115 16.54 -14.44 4.11
C HIS A 115 17.65 -15.38 3.68
N ASN A 116 18.87 -14.88 3.83
CA ASN A 116 20.17 -15.53 3.99
C ASN A 116 20.22 -17.09 3.99
N VAL A 117 19.90 -17.74 2.86
CA VAL A 117 20.20 -19.18 2.66
C VAL A 117 21.43 -19.37 1.76
N THR A 118 21.77 -18.39 0.91
CA THR A 118 22.96 -18.46 0.04
C THR A 118 23.84 -17.20 0.08
N GLY A 119 25.12 -17.32 -0.24
CA GLY A 119 26.06 -16.18 -0.30
C GLY A 119 25.67 -15.09 -1.32
N ARG A 120 24.82 -15.42 -2.31
CA ARG A 120 24.26 -14.45 -3.27
C ARG A 120 23.25 -13.50 -2.61
N ASP A 121 22.43 -14.00 -1.69
CA ASP A 121 21.40 -13.21 -0.99
C ASP A 121 22.02 -12.14 -0.10
N ARG A 122 23.16 -12.45 0.52
CA ARG A 122 23.87 -11.49 1.37
C ARG A 122 24.41 -10.30 0.58
N THR A 123 24.95 -10.54 -0.61
CA THR A 123 25.45 -9.48 -1.51
C THR A 123 24.30 -8.61 -2.01
N PHE A 124 23.18 -9.21 -2.40
CA PHE A 124 21.97 -8.49 -2.78
C PHE A 124 21.48 -7.58 -1.64
N CYS A 125 21.24 -8.15 -0.46
CA CYS A 125 20.82 -7.41 0.73
C CYS A 125 21.75 -6.23 1.04
N HIS A 126 23.06 -6.45 1.01
CA HIS A 126 24.05 -5.41 1.29
C HIS A 126 23.99 -4.26 0.27
N ARG A 127 23.88 -4.58 -1.03
CA ARG A 127 23.76 -3.56 -2.09
C ARG A 127 22.50 -2.73 -1.94
N ILE A 128 21.34 -3.36 -1.69
CA ILE A 128 20.07 -2.66 -1.49
C ILE A 128 20.14 -1.77 -0.25
N ARG A 129 20.64 -2.30 0.87
CA ARG A 129 20.80 -1.56 2.12
C ARG A 129 21.72 -0.34 1.98
N ASN A 130 22.85 -0.48 1.29
CA ASN A 130 23.77 0.62 1.04
C ASN A 130 23.16 1.70 0.13
N ARG A 131 22.37 1.28 -0.88
CA ARG A 131 21.71 2.19 -1.82
C ARG A 131 20.58 2.97 -1.15
N ASP A 132 19.69 2.25 -0.45
CA ASP A 132 18.41 2.82 -0.01
C ASP A 132 18.51 3.47 1.37
N ARG A 133 19.14 2.79 2.34
CA ARG A 133 19.31 3.25 3.73
C ARG A 133 18.00 3.64 4.46
N LYS A 134 16.85 3.39 3.85
CA LYS A 134 15.51 3.78 4.30
C LYS A 134 14.46 2.87 3.65
N CYS A 135 13.24 2.90 4.17
CA CYS A 135 12.11 2.28 3.49
C CYS A 135 11.75 3.10 2.23
N VAL A 136 11.70 2.46 1.06
CA VAL A 136 11.41 3.15 -0.20
C VAL A 136 9.96 3.64 -0.31
N ILE A 137 9.03 2.96 0.37
CA ILE A 137 7.60 3.31 0.41
C ILE A 137 7.34 4.41 1.43
N SER A 138 7.68 4.19 2.71
CA SER A 138 7.37 5.13 3.78
C SER A 138 8.38 6.28 3.91
N ARG A 139 9.54 6.18 3.26
CA ARG A 139 10.70 7.10 3.39
C ARG A 139 11.27 7.23 4.81
N MET A 140 10.87 6.35 5.74
CA MET A 140 11.47 6.28 7.07
C MET A 140 12.94 5.81 6.96
N ALA A 141 13.86 6.64 7.44
CA ALA A 141 15.29 6.37 7.39
C ALA A 141 15.72 5.38 8.48
N ASN A 142 16.64 4.49 8.15
CA ASN A 142 17.38 3.75 9.16
C ASN A 142 18.36 4.72 9.85
N PRO A 143 18.30 4.93 11.17
CA PRO A 143 19.22 5.84 11.85
C PRO A 143 20.69 5.50 11.58
N GLU A 144 21.55 6.51 11.48
CA GLU A 144 22.99 6.33 11.20
C GLU A 144 23.67 5.39 12.20
N LEU A 145 23.25 5.40 13.47
CA LEU A 145 23.74 4.46 14.48
C LEU A 145 23.37 3.02 14.14
N GLY A 146 22.14 2.77 13.68
CA GLY A 146 21.68 1.45 13.22
C GLY A 146 22.47 0.99 12.00
N ILE A 147 22.63 1.86 11.00
CA ILE A 147 23.44 1.58 9.80
C ILE A 147 24.88 1.20 10.16
N LYS A 148 25.54 1.96 11.05
CA LYS A 148 26.91 1.68 11.52
C LYS A 148 27.00 0.38 12.32
N ALA A 149 25.97 0.06 13.09
CA ALA A 149 25.87 -1.20 13.83
C ALA A 149 25.45 -2.39 12.96
N LEU A 150 25.22 -2.20 11.65
CA LEU A 150 24.62 -3.19 10.74
C LEU A 150 23.25 -3.68 11.22
N ASP A 151 22.55 -2.88 12.01
CA ASP A 151 21.19 -3.14 12.46
C ASP A 151 20.20 -2.66 11.38
N TRP A 152 19.51 -3.62 10.79
CA TRP A 152 18.48 -3.42 9.77
C TRP A 152 17.13 -3.95 10.26
N SER A 153 16.94 -4.03 11.58
CA SER A 153 15.66 -4.45 12.17
C SER A 153 14.53 -3.56 11.65
N GLY A 154 13.50 -4.18 11.06
CA GLY A 154 12.39 -3.48 10.42
C GLY A 154 12.63 -3.04 8.96
N TYR A 155 13.83 -3.25 8.43
CA TYR A 155 14.21 -2.93 7.04
C TYR A 155 14.64 -4.19 6.28
N GLU A 156 13.73 -4.67 5.44
CA GLU A 156 13.93 -5.90 4.68
C GLU A 156 14.15 -5.59 3.20
N ALA A 157 15.25 -6.11 2.64
CA ALA A 157 15.44 -6.13 1.21
C ALA A 157 14.42 -7.10 0.58
N ALA A 158 13.87 -6.71 -0.55
CA ALA A 158 12.89 -7.51 -1.27
C ALA A 158 13.12 -7.33 -2.78
N HIS A 159 12.95 -8.42 -3.52
CA HIS A 159 12.79 -8.34 -4.96
C HIS A 159 11.42 -7.73 -5.26
N ILE A 160 11.34 -6.82 -6.23
CA ILE A 160 10.06 -6.25 -6.70
C ILE A 160 9.17 -7.37 -7.25
N PHE A 161 9.80 -8.31 -7.96
CA PHE A 161 9.15 -9.51 -8.45
C PHE A 161 9.85 -10.75 -7.86
N PRO A 162 9.12 -11.67 -7.21
CA PRO A 162 9.68 -12.90 -6.64
C PRO A 162 10.35 -13.77 -7.69
N LEU A 163 11.56 -14.27 -7.41
CA LEU A 163 12.36 -15.03 -8.36
C LEU A 163 11.71 -16.37 -8.72
N GLU A 164 11.01 -16.97 -7.76
CA GLU A 164 10.29 -18.24 -7.87
C GLU A 164 9.16 -18.21 -8.90
N HIS A 165 8.71 -17.00 -9.26
CA HIS A 165 7.60 -16.78 -10.19
C HIS A 165 8.06 -16.18 -11.53
N GLU A 166 9.35 -16.27 -11.89
CA GLU A 166 9.90 -15.66 -13.12
C GLU A 166 9.12 -16.04 -14.39
N SER A 167 8.53 -17.23 -14.44
CA SER A 167 7.64 -17.63 -15.53
C SER A 167 6.46 -16.67 -15.71
N HIS A 168 5.82 -16.22 -14.63
CA HIS A 168 4.74 -15.23 -14.67
C HIS A 168 5.26 -13.86 -15.11
N TRP A 169 6.47 -13.48 -14.69
CA TRP A 169 7.10 -12.23 -15.15
C TRP A 169 7.23 -12.17 -16.66
N VAL A 170 7.70 -13.27 -17.26
CA VAL A 170 7.86 -13.41 -18.70
C VAL A 170 6.50 -13.50 -19.40
N GLU A 171 5.60 -14.36 -18.93
CA GLU A 171 4.28 -14.60 -19.53
C GLU A 171 3.45 -13.32 -19.65
N TYR A 172 3.37 -12.54 -18.58
CA TYR A 172 2.59 -11.30 -18.55
C TYR A 172 3.37 -10.09 -19.04
N ASN A 173 4.64 -10.28 -19.45
CA ASN A 173 5.55 -9.24 -19.90
C ASN A 173 5.57 -8.04 -18.92
N TYR A 174 5.78 -8.32 -17.63
CA TYR A 174 5.79 -7.28 -16.60
C TYR A 174 7.00 -6.36 -16.70
N GLY A 175 8.06 -6.77 -17.40
CA GLY A 175 9.23 -5.94 -17.68
C GLY A 175 8.91 -4.63 -18.40
N ARG A 176 7.79 -4.57 -19.13
CA ARG A 176 7.35 -3.31 -19.78
C ARG A 176 7.08 -2.16 -18.80
N TRP A 177 6.84 -2.47 -17.52
CA TRP A 177 6.58 -1.47 -16.49
C TRP A 177 7.83 -1.03 -15.73
N ILE A 178 8.98 -1.66 -15.96
CA ILE A 178 10.27 -1.22 -15.41
C ILE A 178 10.94 -0.30 -16.42
N THR A 179 10.97 0.99 -16.10
CA THR A 179 11.83 1.96 -16.75
C THR A 179 13.13 2.02 -15.95
N ASP A 180 14.04 1.06 -16.17
CA ASP A 180 15.41 1.26 -15.70
C ASP A 180 15.91 2.56 -16.34
N MET A 181 16.18 3.57 -15.52
CA MET A 181 17.00 4.68 -15.97
C MET A 181 18.36 4.08 -16.22
N ASN A 182 18.67 3.74 -17.48
CA ASN A 182 20.05 3.58 -17.89
C ASN A 182 20.81 4.77 -17.30
N ASP A 183 21.87 4.53 -16.55
CA ASP A 183 22.85 5.56 -16.18
C ASP A 183 23.29 6.23 -17.48
N SER A 184 22.59 7.30 -17.87
CA SER A 184 22.93 8.18 -18.96
C SER A 184 24.03 9.13 -18.50
N THR A 185 25.05 8.55 -17.89
CA THR A 185 26.39 9.11 -17.74
C THR A 185 27.44 8.02 -17.94
N ARG A 186 27.30 7.25 -19.03
CA ARG A 186 28.50 6.97 -19.84
C ARG A 186 28.95 8.28 -20.48
N SER A 187 29.52 9.17 -19.66
CA SER A 187 30.21 10.36 -20.16
C SER A 187 31.39 9.86 -20.98
N SER A 188 31.28 10.07 -22.28
CA SER A 188 32.42 10.07 -23.18
C SER A 188 33.40 11.16 -22.75
N LYS A 189 34.61 10.77 -22.35
CA LYS A 189 35.89 11.33 -22.79
C LYS A 189 37.03 10.49 -22.25
#